data_AF-A0A9N9NM30-F1
#
_entry.id   AF-A0A9N9NM30-F1
#
_cell.length_a   1.000
_cell.length_b   1.000
_cell.length_c   1.000
_cell.angle_alpha   90.00
_cell.angle_beta   90.00
_cell.angle_gamma   90.00
#
_symmetry.space_group_name_H-M   'P 1'
#
loop_
_entity.id
_entity.type
_entity.pdbx_description
1 polymer ?
#
loop_
_entity_poly.entity_id
_entity_poly.type
_entity_poly.pdbx_seq_one_letter_code
_entity_poly.pdbx_strand_id
1 'polypeptide(L)'
;SGLLIHNDIPHDIHLAREIHRGLRPCIPSYVPNLVTELIIKCWDAQPNKRPTSKELYETTSIWINEILNDEAIEFVEQIKNADETLENCLKPNLSAIPHPEAIYSSRRFESLNQKDSGMHTNHLSIYIYII
;
A
#
# COMPACT_ATOMS: atom_id res chain seq x y z
N SER A 1 -2.25 -11.31 -10.13
CA SER A 1 -1.76 -11.60 -8.76
C SER A 1 -0.68 -10.58 -8.42
N GLY A 2 -0.56 -10.19 -7.15
CA GLY A 2 0.45 -9.24 -6.67
C GLY A 2 1.38 -9.86 -5.62
N LEU A 3 2.44 -9.15 -5.26
CA LEU A 3 3.32 -9.53 -4.14
C LEU A 3 2.57 -9.29 -2.82
N LEU A 4 2.64 -10.28 -1.93
CA LEU A 4 2.03 -10.18 -0.61
C LEU A 4 2.87 -9.27 0.29
N ILE A 5 2.22 -8.26 0.86
CA ILE A 5 2.87 -7.25 1.71
C ILE A 5 3.17 -7.85 3.08
N HIS A 6 4.40 -7.64 3.60
CA HIS A 6 4.84 -8.13 4.91
C HIS A 6 4.68 -9.65 5.09
N ASN A 7 4.79 -10.41 4.00
CA ASN A 7 4.48 -11.83 3.99
C ASN A 7 5.51 -12.72 4.69
N ASP A 8 6.69 -12.19 4.98
CA ASP A 8 7.81 -12.88 5.58
C ASP A 8 7.84 -12.74 7.12
N ILE A 9 6.91 -11.96 7.69
CA ILE A 9 6.87 -11.67 9.13
C ILE A 9 5.49 -12.01 9.75
N PRO A 10 5.43 -12.24 11.08
CA PRO A 10 4.15 -12.34 11.79
C PRO A 10 3.32 -11.07 11.65
N HIS A 11 2.02 -11.20 11.43
CA HIS A 11 1.12 -10.03 11.36
C HIS A 11 0.68 -9.53 12.74
N ASP A 12 1.53 -9.63 13.77
CA ASP A 12 1.23 -9.44 15.19
C ASP A 12 0.95 -7.99 15.63
N ILE A 13 0.78 -7.79 16.94
CA ILE A 13 0.52 -6.46 17.50
C ILE A 13 1.73 -5.51 17.38
N HIS A 14 2.94 -6.05 17.21
CA HIS A 14 4.12 -5.24 17.00
C HIS A 14 4.10 -4.65 15.59
N LEU A 15 3.87 -5.47 14.56
CA LEU A 15 3.70 -4.98 13.18
C LEU A 15 2.56 -3.96 13.07
N ALA A 16 1.44 -4.22 13.75
CA ALA A 16 0.32 -3.30 13.88
C ALA A 16 0.71 -1.91 14.41
N ARG A 17 1.55 -1.86 15.46
CA ARG A 17 2.05 -0.59 16.04
C ARG A 17 2.97 0.13 15.07
N GLU A 18 3.85 -0.58 14.38
CA GLU A 18 4.78 0.03 13.43
C GLU A 18 4.02 0.63 12.24
N ILE A 19 3.01 -0.06 11.70
CA ILE A 19 2.11 0.48 10.66
C ILE A 19 1.40 1.74 11.16
N HIS A 20 0.89 1.72 12.40
CA HIS A 20 0.25 2.87 13.02
C HIS A 20 1.22 4.06 13.19
N ARG A 21 2.49 3.78 13.50
CA ARG A 21 3.58 4.77 13.61
C ARG A 21 4.11 5.27 12.26
N GLY A 22 3.64 4.70 11.15
CA GLY A 22 3.99 5.18 9.81
C GLY A 22 4.83 4.21 8.98
N LEU A 23 5.07 2.98 9.43
CA LEU A 23 5.65 1.95 8.56
C LEU A 23 4.75 1.78 7.33
N ARG A 24 5.38 1.83 6.15
CA ARG A 24 4.74 1.61 4.85
C ARG A 24 5.57 0.62 4.04
N PRO A 25 4.95 -0.22 3.22
CA PRO A 25 5.66 -1.07 2.27
C PRO A 25 6.59 -0.25 1.37
N CYS A 26 7.72 -0.82 0.97
CA CYS A 26 8.55 -0.22 -0.07
C CYS A 26 7.79 -0.29 -1.41
N ILE A 27 7.71 0.83 -2.13
CA ILE A 27 7.17 0.84 -3.49
C ILE A 27 8.29 0.35 -4.42
N PRO A 28 8.08 -0.76 -5.15
CA PRO A 28 9.09 -1.24 -6.09
C PRO A 28 9.40 -0.21 -7.16
N SER A 29 10.67 -0.14 -7.58
CA SER A 29 11.14 0.84 -8.57
C SER A 29 10.52 0.66 -9.96
N TYR A 30 9.92 -0.49 -10.24
CA TYR A 30 9.21 -0.74 -11.49
C TYR A 30 7.81 -0.10 -11.51
N VAL A 31 7.26 0.36 -10.38
CA VAL A 31 5.93 0.99 -10.38
C VAL A 31 6.03 2.37 -11.05
N PRO A 32 5.16 2.71 -12.04
CA PRO A 32 5.16 4.02 -12.69
C PRO A 32 5.13 5.17 -11.69
N ASN A 33 5.86 6.26 -11.96
CA ASN A 33 5.98 7.39 -11.04
C ASN A 33 4.61 8.01 -10.71
N LEU A 34 3.75 8.14 -11.71
CA LEU A 34 2.40 8.66 -11.56
C LEU A 34 1.56 7.83 -10.56
N VAL A 35 1.73 6.51 -10.57
CA VAL A 35 1.08 5.59 -9.62
C VAL A 35 1.74 5.67 -8.25
N THR A 36 3.07 5.76 -8.20
CA THR A 36 3.85 5.93 -6.97
C THR A 36 3.41 7.17 -6.20
N GLU A 37 3.23 8.31 -6.87
CA GLU A 37 2.73 9.54 -6.25
C GLU A 37 1.32 9.38 -5.69
N LEU A 38 0.44 8.65 -6.40
CA LEU A 38 -0.92 8.39 -5.93
C LEU A 38 -0.94 7.49 -4.69
N ILE A 39 -0.13 6.42 -4.67
CA ILE A 39 0.07 5.56 -3.50
C ILE A 39 0.55 6.40 -2.31
N ILE A 40 1.53 7.30 -2.56
CA ILE A 40 2.07 8.19 -1.54
C ILE A 40 1.01 9.09 -0.90
N LYS A 41 0.10 9.64 -1.70
CA LYS A 41 -1.02 10.45 -1.20
C LYS A 41 -2.05 9.60 -0.44
N CYS A 42 -2.38 8.41 -0.94
CA CYS A 42 -3.37 7.50 -0.34
C CYS A 42 -3.05 7.11 1.11
N TRP A 43 -1.77 6.87 1.41
CA TRP A 43 -1.34 6.38 2.72
C TRP A 43 -0.72 7.45 3.62
N ASP A 44 -0.90 8.75 3.29
CA ASP A 44 -0.37 9.88 4.06
C ASP A 44 -0.77 9.76 5.54
N ALA A 45 0.17 10.08 6.43
CA ALA A 45 -0.03 10.02 7.87
C ALA A 45 -1.16 10.96 8.33
N GLN A 46 -1.33 12.10 7.65
CA GLN A 46 -2.37 13.08 7.90
C GLN A 46 -3.64 12.70 7.12
N PRO A 47 -4.75 12.33 7.79
CA PRO A 47 -5.96 11.86 7.09
C PRO A 47 -6.55 12.85 6.10
N ASN A 48 -6.42 14.16 6.36
CA ASN A 48 -6.91 15.23 5.49
C ASN A 48 -6.07 15.46 4.22
N LYS A 49 -4.87 14.86 4.13
CA LYS A 49 -4.04 14.88 2.92
C LYS A 49 -4.32 13.71 1.99
N ARG A 50 -5.07 12.71 2.46
CA ARG A 50 -5.45 11.55 1.65
C ARG A 50 -6.51 11.96 0.64
N PRO A 51 -6.41 11.51 -0.61
CA PRO A 51 -7.45 11.71 -1.58
C PRO A 51 -8.72 10.98 -1.13
N THR A 52 -9.86 11.60 -1.36
CA THR A 52 -11.17 10.97 -1.25
C THR A 52 -11.33 9.94 -2.36
N SER A 53 -12.26 8.99 -2.17
CA SER A 53 -12.61 8.03 -3.23
C SER A 53 -13.09 8.72 -4.51
N LYS A 54 -13.73 9.90 -4.39
CA LYS A 54 -14.14 10.72 -5.52
C LYS A 54 -12.94 11.27 -6.30
N GLU A 55 -11.96 11.85 -5.61
CA GLU A 55 -10.74 12.37 -6.26
C GLU A 55 -9.93 11.24 -6.92
N LEU A 56 -9.88 10.06 -6.30
CA LEU A 56 -9.27 8.87 -6.91
C LEU A 56 -9.99 8.47 -8.19
N TYR A 57 -11.33 8.43 -8.16
CA TYR A 57 -12.13 8.09 -9.34
C TYR A 57 -11.94 9.11 -10.47
N GLU A 58 -11.95 10.40 -10.17
CA GLU A 58 -11.73 11.46 -11.15
C GLU A 58 -10.32 11.36 -11.77
N THR A 59 -9.29 11.21 -10.93
CA THR A 59 -7.90 11.07 -11.37
C THR A 59 -7.72 9.87 -12.30
N THR A 60 -8.22 8.70 -11.90
CA THR A 60 -8.12 7.47 -12.70
C THR A 60 -8.97 7.53 -13.98
N SER A 61 -10.11 8.21 -13.95
CA SER A 61 -10.95 8.42 -15.14
C SER A 61 -10.26 9.31 -16.18
N ILE A 62 -9.52 10.33 -15.74
CA ILE A 62 -8.71 11.17 -16.62
C ILE A 62 -7.64 10.33 -17.31
N TRP A 63 -6.88 9.53 -16.55
CA TRP A 63 -5.85 8.66 -17.13
C TRP A 63 -6.43 7.68 -18.14
N ILE A 64 -7.58 7.07 -17.85
CA ILE A 64 -8.25 6.16 -18.78
C ILE A 64 -8.64 6.90 -20.07
N ASN A 65 -9.20 8.10 -19.97
CA ASN A 65 -9.56 8.88 -21.16
C ASN A 65 -8.34 9.27 -22.00
N GLU A 66 -7.26 9.74 -21.36
CA GLU A 66 -6.02 10.09 -22.06
C GLU A 66 -5.40 8.87 -22.76
N ILE A 67 -5.47 7.68 -22.15
CA ILE A 67 -5.03 6.42 -22.78
C ILE A 67 -5.90 6.07 -23.99
N LEU A 68 -7.22 6.15 -23.85
CA LEU A 68 -8.15 5.80 -24.94
C LEU A 68 -8.07 6.76 -26.14
N ASN A 69 -7.60 7.99 -25.91
CA ASN A 69 -7.40 8.99 -26.95
C ASN A 69 -5.96 9.01 -27.50
N ASP A 70 -5.09 8.08 -27.09
CA ASP A 70 -3.65 8.06 -27.41
C ASP A 70 -2.90 9.35 -27.00
N GLU A 71 -3.40 10.06 -25.99
CA GLU A 71 -2.84 11.31 -25.44
C GLU A 71 -1.89 11.04 -24.26
N ALA A 72 -1.99 9.87 -23.62
CA ALA A 72 -1.19 9.47 -22.46
C ALA A 72 0.19 8.87 -22.80
N ILE A 73 0.92 9.45 -23.77
CA ILE A 73 2.17 8.87 -24.32
C ILE A 73 3.19 8.55 -23.20
N GLU A 74 3.44 9.51 -22.30
CA GLU A 74 4.40 9.35 -21.20
C GLU A 74 3.97 8.28 -20.20
N PHE A 75 2.68 8.23 -19.86
CA PHE A 75 2.15 7.24 -18.91
C PHE A 75 2.20 5.82 -19.49
N VAL A 76 1.85 5.67 -20.77
CA VAL A 76 1.92 4.40 -21.51
C VAL A 76 3.37 3.93 -21.61
N GLU A 77 4.33 4.83 -21.83
CA GLU A 77 5.76 4.50 -21.82
C GLU A 77 6.23 4.03 -20.43
N GLN A 78 5.82 4.71 -19.36
CA GLN A 78 6.13 4.28 -17.99
C GLN A 78 5.56 2.89 -17.69
N ILE A 79 4.34 2.56 -18.14
CA ILE A 79 3.75 1.22 -17.97
C ILE A 79 4.54 0.16 -18.75
N LYS A 80 4.92 0.43 -19.99
CA LYS A 80 5.71 -0.53 -20.79
C LYS A 80 7.06 -0.83 -20.13
N ASN A 81 7.76 0.21 -19.66
CA ASN A 81 9.03 0.06 -18.95
C ASN A 81 8.86 -0.72 -17.63
N ALA A 82 7.74 -0.51 -16.93
CA ALA A 82 7.38 -1.24 -15.73
C ALA A 82 7.22 -2.74 -16.01
N ASP A 83 6.47 -3.09 -17.06
CA ASP A 83 6.22 -4.47 -17.47
C ASP A 83 7.52 -5.18 -17.87
N GLU A 84 8.36 -4.54 -18.68
CA GLU A 84 9.68 -5.07 -19.04
C GLU A 84 10.58 -5.29 -17.82
N THR A 85 10.59 -4.35 -16.88
CA THR A 85 11.35 -4.49 -15.63
C THR A 85 10.82 -5.64 -14.79
N LEU A 86 9.50 -5.78 -14.69
CA LEU A 86 8.86 -6.84 -13.93
C LEU A 86 9.19 -8.22 -14.51
N GLU A 87 9.10 -8.39 -15.84
CA GLU A 87 9.47 -9.66 -16.51
C GLU A 87 10.93 -10.05 -16.27
N ASN A 88 11.82 -9.07 -16.16
CA ASN A 88 13.23 -9.27 -15.87
C ASN A 88 13.49 -9.57 -14.37
N CYS A 89 12.71 -8.98 -13.46
CA CYS A 89 12.85 -9.17 -12.00
C CYS A 89 12.18 -10.43 -11.46
N LEU A 90 11.11 -10.93 -12.08
CA LEU A 90 10.28 -12.03 -11.53
C LEU A 90 10.78 -13.45 -11.83
N LYS A 91 11.91 -13.60 -12.52
CA LYS A 91 12.58 -14.90 -12.70
C LYS A 91 13.64 -15.06 -11.59
N PRO A 92 13.51 -15.92 -10.55
CA PRO A 92 12.39 -16.64 -9.94
C PRO A 92 12.21 -16.27 -8.44
N ASN A 93 11.00 -15.98 -7.93
CA ASN A 93 10.64 -16.12 -6.49
C ASN A 93 9.16 -15.84 -6.18
N LEU A 94 8.24 -16.18 -7.09
CA LEU A 94 6.79 -16.01 -6.84
C LEU A 94 6.19 -17.05 -5.86
N SER A 95 7.01 -17.91 -5.27
CA SER A 95 6.60 -18.99 -4.37
C SER A 95 7.05 -18.77 -2.92
N ALA A 96 7.16 -17.50 -2.48
CA ALA A 96 7.42 -17.23 -1.06
C ALA A 96 6.20 -17.69 -0.25
N ILE A 97 6.33 -18.84 0.42
CA ILE A 97 5.35 -19.32 1.39
C ILE A 97 5.24 -18.23 2.46
N PRO A 98 4.05 -17.64 2.68
CA PRO A 98 3.89 -16.64 3.73
C PRO A 98 4.28 -17.21 5.08
N HIS A 99 4.79 -16.37 5.96
CA HIS A 99 4.99 -16.69 7.36
C HIS A 99 3.71 -17.31 7.92
N PRO A 100 3.78 -18.41 8.70
CA PRO A 100 2.59 -19.12 9.18
C PRO A 100 1.65 -18.24 10.02
N GLU A 101 2.16 -17.15 10.57
CA GLU A 101 1.40 -16.16 11.35
C GLU A 101 1.02 -14.89 10.56
N ALA A 102 1.28 -14.86 9.25
CA ALA A 102 0.77 -13.83 8.36
C ALA A 102 -0.72 -14.06 8.11
N ILE A 103 -1.55 -13.08 8.47
CA ILE A 103 -3.00 -13.13 8.34
C ILE A 103 -3.48 -11.95 7.48
N TYR A 104 -4.05 -12.26 6.31
CA TYR A 104 -4.62 -11.28 5.37
C TYR A 104 -6.14 -11.13 5.50
N SER A 105 -6.68 -11.57 6.64
CA SER A 105 -8.06 -11.36 7.04
C SER A 105 -8.12 -10.43 8.25
N SER A 106 -9.22 -9.68 8.36
CA SER A 106 -9.44 -8.76 9.47
C SER A 106 -9.39 -9.49 10.82
N ARG A 107 -8.65 -8.94 11.77
CA ARG A 107 -8.57 -9.45 13.15
C ARG A 107 -8.50 -8.30 14.15
N ARG A 108 -9.04 -8.51 15.36
CA ARG A 108 -9.02 -7.52 16.45
C ARG A 108 -7.80 -7.77 17.34
N PHE A 109 -7.10 -6.71 17.72
CA PHE A 109 -6.11 -6.73 18.80
C PHE A 109 -6.70 -6.14 20.08
N GLU A 110 -6.48 -6.81 21.21
CA GLU A 110 -7.17 -6.44 22.46
C GLU A 110 -6.51 -5.28 23.24
N SER A 111 -5.24 -4.91 22.99
CA SER A 111 -4.69 -3.65 23.56
C SER A 111 -3.44 -3.10 22.87
N LEU A 112 -3.52 -1.89 22.29
CA LEU A 112 -2.33 -1.08 21.94
C LEU A 112 -1.84 -0.23 23.12
N ASN A 113 -2.42 -0.40 24.31
CA ASN A 113 -2.09 0.38 25.50
C ASN A 113 -0.90 -0.21 26.25
N GLN A 114 0.31 0.21 25.91
CA GLN A 114 1.36 0.39 26.91
C GLN A 114 1.76 1.86 26.90
N LYS A 115 1.70 2.48 28.08
CA LYS A 115 1.86 3.90 28.33
C LYS A 115 3.19 4.42 27.76
N ASP A 116 3.16 5.01 26.57
CA ASP A 116 4.10 6.10 26.26
C ASP A 116 3.49 7.36 26.90
N SER A 117 4.22 7.90 27.86
CA SER A 117 3.81 9.02 28.69
C SER A 117 3.38 10.23 27.85
N GLY A 118 2.08 10.54 27.89
CA GLY A 118 1.57 11.87 27.55
C GLY A 118 0.79 11.99 26.25
N MET A 119 -0.28 11.22 26.04
CA MET A 119 -1.44 11.69 25.26
C MET A 119 -2.69 10.89 25.61
N HIS A 120 -3.82 11.59 25.73
CA HIS A 120 -5.14 11.07 26.11
C HIS A 120 -5.51 9.82 25.30
N THR A 121 -5.65 8.67 25.96
CA THR A 121 -5.99 7.40 25.32
C THR A 121 -7.49 7.33 25.05
N ASN A 122 -7.89 7.57 23.80
CA ASN A 122 -9.18 7.11 23.30
C ASN A 122 -9.07 5.63 22.94
N HIS A 123 -9.98 4.81 23.47
CA HIS A 123 -10.11 3.39 23.19
C HIS A 123 -10.42 3.18 21.70
N LEU A 124 -9.38 3.13 20.86
CA LEU A 124 -9.50 2.86 19.43
C LEU A 124 -9.28 1.36 19.21
N SER A 125 -10.37 0.62 19.05
CA SER A 125 -10.33 -0.66 18.35
C SER A 125 -9.82 -0.38 16.94
N ILE A 126 -8.53 -0.56 16.68
CA ILE A 126 -7.99 -0.42 15.32
C ILE A 126 -8.38 -1.68 14.57
N TYR A 127 -9.37 -1.56 13.69
CA TYR A 127 -9.53 -2.51 12.59
C TYR A 127 -8.34 -2.31 11.66
N ILE A 128 -7.36 -3.21 11.74
CA ILE A 128 -6.26 -3.22 10.79
C ILE A 128 -6.75 -4.01 9.58
N TYR A 129 -7.17 -3.28 8.56
CA TYR A 129 -7.29 -3.83 7.22
C TYR A 129 -5.87 -3.99 6.70
N ILE A 130 -5.32 -5.20 6.84
CA ILE A 130 -4.17 -5.62 6.05
C ILE A 130 -4.74 -5.87 4.66
N ILE A 131 -4.70 -4.85 3.79
CA ILE A 131 -5.06 -4.95 2.37
C ILE A 131 -3.86 -5.52 1.62
#